data_AF-A0A1G6NNX4-F1
#
_entry.id   AF-A0A1G6NNX4-F1
#
_cell.length_a   1.000
_cell.length_b   1.000
_cell.length_c   1.000
_cell.angle_alpha   90.00
_cell.angle_beta   90.00
_cell.angle_gamma   90.00
#
_symmetry.space_group_name_H-M   'P 1'
#
loop_
_entity.id
_entity.type
_entity.pdbx_description
1 polymer ?
#
loop_
_entity_poly.entity_id
_entity_poly.type
_entity_poly.pdbx_seq_one_letter_code
_entity_poly.pdbx_strand_id
1 'polypeptide(L)'
;MSVVKSRRSPHNFETPRKLRQIRKAITEMGINGFGYDKERYEARIQKFADSITNFERKDEIVASMREKNKAYYSNFLHEEIVITRDIMRKVICEFEIGNSIWPSGLAKVAEFRERRVHLDECIGWLHAIKQELQYIAEILPVDKNKYANISNEIEQAINMVKGVRRDANKFLKNKDT
;
A
#
# COMPACT_ATOMS: atom_id res chain seq x y z
N MET A 1 19.99 -20.22 21.23
CA MET A 1 19.98 -21.24 20.16
C MET A 1 18.95 -20.85 19.11
N SER A 2 19.34 -20.69 17.84
CA SER A 2 18.40 -20.39 16.76
C SER A 2 17.64 -21.65 16.36
N VAL A 3 16.32 -21.53 16.13
CA VAL A 3 15.51 -22.69 15.72
C VAL A 3 15.91 -23.13 14.31
N VAL A 4 16.19 -24.44 14.18
CA VAL A 4 16.57 -25.12 12.93
C VAL A 4 15.56 -24.81 11.82
N LYS A 5 16.04 -24.46 10.62
CA LYS A 5 15.19 -24.05 9.47
C LYS A 5 14.02 -25.01 9.19
N SER A 6 14.19 -26.30 9.41
CA SER A 6 13.19 -27.36 9.20
C SER A 6 12.05 -27.40 10.23
N ARG A 7 12.21 -26.74 11.39
CA ARG A 7 11.17 -26.63 12.43
C ARG A 7 10.43 -25.30 12.41
N ARG A 8 10.67 -24.46 11.41
CA ARG A 8 9.89 -23.23 11.19
C ARG A 8 8.56 -23.66 10.57
N SER A 9 7.45 -23.41 11.27
CA SER A 9 6.12 -23.61 10.68
C SER A 9 6.06 -22.91 9.31
N PRO A 10 5.62 -23.58 8.22
CA PRO A 10 5.54 -23.01 6.88
C PRO A 10 4.71 -21.70 6.84
N HIS A 11 3.76 -21.54 7.78
CA HIS A 11 2.95 -20.34 7.99
C HIS A 11 3.78 -19.06 8.26
N ASN A 12 5.04 -19.17 8.72
CA ASN A 12 5.89 -18.00 9.01
C ASN A 12 6.41 -17.27 7.76
N PHE A 13 6.39 -17.92 6.59
CA PHE A 13 6.91 -17.33 5.35
C PHE A 13 5.84 -16.73 4.44
N GLU A 14 4.56 -16.97 4.74
CA GLU A 14 3.44 -16.52 3.90
C GLU A 14 3.23 -15.01 4.01
N THR A 15 3.24 -14.45 5.23
CA THR A 15 3.09 -13.00 5.46
C THR A 15 4.17 -12.19 4.73
N PRO A 16 5.48 -12.43 4.92
CA PRO A 16 6.51 -11.67 4.19
C PRO A 16 6.44 -11.88 2.67
N ARG A 17 6.00 -13.06 2.20
CA ARG A 17 5.76 -13.29 0.77
C ARG A 17 4.61 -12.43 0.25
N LYS A 18 3.49 -12.35 0.96
CA LYS A 18 2.33 -11.53 0.59
C LYS A 18 2.69 -10.04 0.56
N LEU A 19 3.44 -9.54 1.56
CA LEU A 19 3.91 -8.16 1.57
C LEU A 19 4.80 -7.83 0.36
N ARG A 20 5.68 -8.75 -0.05
CA ARG A 20 6.49 -8.59 -1.27
C ARG A 20 5.65 -8.62 -2.55
N GLN A 21 4.62 -9.48 -2.61
CA GLN A 21 3.69 -9.52 -3.74
C GLN A 21 2.93 -8.20 -3.89
N ILE A 22 2.40 -7.66 -2.80
CA ILE A 22 1.70 -6.35 -2.78
C ILE A 22 2.67 -5.25 -3.24
N ARG A 23 3.89 -5.21 -2.71
CA ARG A 23 4.90 -4.23 -3.13
C ARG A 23 5.18 -4.31 -4.63
N LYS A 24 5.31 -5.53 -5.18
CA LYS A 24 5.51 -5.74 -6.61
C LYS A 24 4.31 -5.24 -7.41
N ALA A 25 3.09 -5.59 -7.03
CA ALA A 25 1.87 -5.17 -7.69
C ALA A 25 1.72 -3.64 -7.71
N ILE A 26 1.97 -2.96 -6.59
CA ILE A 26 1.92 -1.50 -6.51
C ILE A 26 3.01 -0.86 -7.38
N THR A 27 4.21 -1.45 -7.42
CA THR A 27 5.29 -0.97 -8.30
C THR A 27 4.89 -1.10 -9.77
N GLU A 28 4.29 -2.23 -10.15
CA GLU A 28 3.76 -2.45 -11.51
C GLU A 28 2.62 -1.48 -11.84
N MET A 29 1.75 -1.16 -10.88
CA MET A 29 0.75 -0.11 -11.05
C MET A 29 1.42 1.24 -11.33
N GLY A 30 2.40 1.64 -10.52
CA GLY A 30 3.14 2.89 -10.71
C GLY A 30 3.83 2.98 -12.08
N ILE A 31 4.52 1.92 -12.52
CA ILE A 31 5.15 1.85 -13.86
C ILE A 31 4.12 2.06 -14.97
N ASN A 32 2.92 1.52 -14.80
CA ASN A 32 1.82 1.64 -15.76
C ASN A 32 0.95 2.90 -15.54
N GLY A 33 1.49 3.94 -14.90
CA GLY A 33 0.77 5.20 -14.65
C GLY A 33 -0.47 5.01 -13.78
N PHE A 34 -0.42 4.08 -12.83
CA PHE A 34 -1.51 3.74 -11.92
C PHE A 34 -2.81 3.34 -12.61
N GLY A 35 -2.71 2.81 -13.83
CA GLY A 35 -3.87 2.40 -14.63
C GLY A 35 -4.61 3.57 -15.27
N TYR A 36 -3.91 4.68 -15.54
CA TYR A 36 -4.41 5.80 -16.33
C TYR A 36 -5.11 5.31 -17.61
N ASP A 37 -6.33 5.77 -17.80
CA ASP A 37 -7.20 5.40 -18.91
C ASP A 37 -7.44 6.63 -19.80
N LYS A 38 -6.88 6.58 -21.01
CA LYS A 38 -6.97 7.66 -21.99
C LYS A 38 -8.43 7.92 -22.41
N GLU A 39 -9.25 6.88 -22.58
CA GLU A 39 -10.63 7.06 -23.02
C GLU A 39 -11.46 7.77 -21.94
N ARG A 40 -11.25 7.40 -20.67
CA ARG A 40 -11.87 8.10 -19.53
C ARG A 40 -11.40 9.54 -19.41
N TYR A 41 -10.12 9.79 -19.66
CA TYR A 41 -9.58 11.15 -19.69
C TYR A 41 -10.26 11.98 -20.80
N GLU A 42 -10.33 11.47 -22.02
CA GLU A 42 -10.99 12.15 -23.14
C GLU A 42 -12.47 12.41 -22.86
N ALA A 43 -13.19 11.47 -22.25
CA ALA A 43 -14.57 11.67 -21.82
C ALA A 43 -14.72 12.78 -20.76
N ARG A 44 -13.76 12.94 -19.83
CA ARG A 44 -13.73 14.06 -18.89
C ARG A 44 -13.51 15.39 -19.61
N ILE A 45 -12.58 15.43 -20.58
CA ILE A 45 -12.33 16.64 -21.38
C ILE A 45 -13.54 17.00 -22.24
N GLN A 46 -14.23 16.02 -22.82
CA GLN A 46 -15.43 16.27 -23.62
C GLN A 46 -16.54 16.90 -22.77
N LYS A 47 -16.80 16.35 -21.58
CA LYS A 47 -17.77 16.94 -20.64
C LYS A 47 -17.40 18.39 -20.26
N PHE A 48 -16.12 18.67 -20.06
CA PHE A 48 -15.65 20.03 -19.85
C PHE A 48 -15.90 20.91 -21.07
N ALA A 49 -15.56 20.43 -22.27
CA ALA A 49 -15.79 21.16 -23.52
C ALA A 49 -17.28 21.47 -23.74
N ASP A 50 -18.17 20.54 -23.41
CA ASP A 50 -19.62 20.71 -23.52
C ASP A 50 -20.16 21.75 -22.53
N SER A 51 -19.47 21.98 -21.41
CA SER A 51 -19.84 23.00 -20.41
C SER A 51 -19.43 24.43 -20.79
N ILE A 52 -18.62 24.60 -21.85
CA ILE A 52 -18.12 25.92 -22.27
C ILE A 52 -19.19 26.64 -23.08
N THR A 53 -19.59 27.83 -22.61
CA THR A 53 -20.58 28.70 -23.27
C THR A 53 -19.95 29.69 -24.27
N ASN A 54 -18.66 29.98 -24.15
CA ASN A 54 -17.93 30.84 -25.10
C ASN A 54 -17.43 29.99 -26.29
N PHE A 55 -18.24 29.92 -27.34
CA PHE A 55 -17.96 29.09 -28.51
C PHE A 55 -16.75 29.56 -29.33
N GLU A 56 -16.48 30.87 -29.40
CA GLU A 56 -15.36 31.43 -30.18
C GLU A 56 -14.00 31.02 -29.62
N ARG A 57 -13.89 30.90 -28.29
CA ARG A 57 -12.65 30.52 -27.60
C ARG A 57 -12.65 29.10 -27.07
N LYS A 58 -13.66 28.30 -27.44
CA LYS A 58 -13.84 26.94 -26.92
C LYS A 58 -12.59 26.08 -27.14
N ASP A 59 -12.06 26.09 -28.35
CA ASP A 59 -10.89 25.28 -28.71
C ASP A 59 -9.63 25.72 -27.97
N GLU A 60 -9.41 27.03 -27.81
CA GLU A 60 -8.29 27.58 -27.03
C GLU A 60 -8.37 27.16 -25.55
N ILE A 61 -9.56 27.26 -24.96
CA ILE A 61 -9.79 26.91 -23.54
C ILE A 61 -9.55 25.41 -23.32
N VAL A 62 -10.08 24.57 -24.21
CA VAL A 62 -9.88 23.11 -24.14
C VAL A 62 -8.40 22.76 -24.32
N ALA A 63 -7.70 23.38 -25.26
CA ALA A 63 -6.26 23.16 -25.47
C ALA A 63 -5.44 23.56 -24.24
N SER A 64 -5.71 24.73 -23.64
CA SER A 64 -5.05 25.17 -22.41
C SER A 64 -5.30 24.22 -21.25
N MET A 65 -6.54 23.72 -21.09
CA MET A 65 -6.91 22.76 -20.05
C MET A 65 -6.18 21.42 -20.24
N ARG A 66 -6.06 20.94 -21.48
CA ARG A 66 -5.31 19.71 -21.80
C ARG A 66 -3.85 19.83 -21.37
N GLU A 67 -3.19 20.94 -21.69
CA GLU A 67 -1.79 21.14 -21.34
C GLU A 67 -1.59 21.19 -19.82
N LYS A 68 -2.45 21.94 -19.10
CA LYS A 68 -2.41 21.99 -17.63
C LYS A 68 -2.64 20.62 -17.00
N ASN A 69 -3.64 19.87 -17.48
CA ASN A 69 -3.93 18.53 -16.99
C ASN A 69 -2.78 17.55 -17.25
N LYS A 70 -2.14 17.63 -18.42
CA LYS A 70 -1.00 16.80 -18.77
C LYS A 70 0.19 17.06 -17.84
N ALA A 71 0.54 18.33 -17.62
CA ALA A 71 1.60 18.72 -16.70
C ALA A 71 1.29 18.28 -15.27
N TYR A 72 0.05 18.50 -14.81
CA TYR A 72 -0.40 18.07 -13.48
C TYR A 72 -0.31 16.56 -13.30
N TYR A 73 -0.87 15.76 -14.22
CA TYR A 73 -0.83 14.30 -14.10
C TYR A 73 0.58 13.74 -14.17
N SER A 74 1.47 14.34 -14.97
CA SER A 74 2.88 13.92 -15.01
C SER A 74 3.56 14.11 -13.65
N ASN A 75 3.38 15.27 -13.02
CA ASN A 75 3.96 15.56 -11.72
C ASN A 75 3.33 14.71 -10.61
N PHE A 76 2.00 14.62 -10.62
CA PHE A 76 1.24 13.78 -9.69
C PHE A 76 1.70 12.32 -9.74
N LEU A 77 1.80 11.72 -10.92
CA LEU A 77 2.27 10.35 -11.07
C LEU A 77 3.69 10.16 -10.50
N HIS A 78 4.57 11.12 -10.72
CA HIS A 78 5.93 11.05 -10.19
C HIS A 78 5.94 11.04 -8.65
N GLU A 79 5.22 11.97 -8.03
CA GLU A 79 5.11 12.09 -6.58
C GLU A 79 4.49 10.83 -5.96
N GLU A 80 3.38 10.34 -6.52
CA GLU A 80 2.66 9.17 -6.02
C GLU A 80 3.48 7.88 -6.14
N ILE A 81 4.29 7.73 -7.19
CA ILE A 81 5.22 6.59 -7.30
C ILE A 81 6.24 6.61 -6.15
N VAL A 82 6.75 7.79 -5.79
CA VAL A 82 7.73 7.94 -4.70
C VAL A 82 7.05 7.64 -3.36
N ILE A 83 5.90 8.25 -3.09
CA ILE A 83 5.15 8.11 -1.84
C ILE A 83 4.77 6.64 -1.60
N THR A 84 4.12 6.01 -2.58
CA THR A 84 3.67 4.61 -2.45
C THR A 84 4.85 3.64 -2.27
N ARG A 85 5.97 3.88 -2.95
CA ARG A 85 7.21 3.10 -2.79
C ARG A 85 7.78 3.24 -1.38
N ASP A 86 7.78 4.45 -0.82
CA ASP A 86 8.31 4.71 0.51
C ASP A 86 7.43 4.12 1.61
N ILE A 87 6.10 4.20 1.48
CA ILE A 87 5.20 3.50 2.40
C ILE A 87 5.45 1.98 2.35
N MET A 88 5.56 1.38 1.17
CA MET A 88 5.83 -0.06 1.06
C MET A 88 7.22 -0.47 1.58
N ARG A 89 8.22 0.43 1.54
CA ARG A 89 9.50 0.21 2.22
C ARG A 89 9.31 0.17 3.73
N LYS A 90 8.54 1.09 4.31
CA LYS A 90 8.23 1.12 5.75
C LYS A 90 7.46 -0.13 6.20
N VAL A 91 6.43 -0.54 5.46
CA VAL A 91 5.69 -1.80 5.72
C VAL A 91 6.64 -2.99 5.89
N ILE A 92 7.56 -3.17 4.94
CA ILE A 92 8.51 -4.29 4.98
C ILE A 92 9.52 -4.11 6.11
N CYS A 93 10.04 -2.90 6.31
CA CYS A 93 11.00 -2.60 7.37
C CYS A 93 10.44 -2.94 8.74
N GLU A 94 9.26 -2.41 9.08
CA GLU A 94 8.61 -2.65 10.36
C GLU A 94 8.30 -4.13 10.59
N PHE A 95 7.84 -4.84 9.55
CA PHE A 95 7.58 -6.27 9.65
C PHE A 95 8.87 -7.08 9.92
N GLU A 96 9.96 -6.78 9.21
CA GLU A 96 11.23 -7.49 9.37
C GLU A 96 11.89 -7.16 10.73
N ILE A 97 11.85 -5.89 11.17
CA ILE A 97 12.34 -5.50 12.50
C ILE A 97 11.56 -6.25 13.58
N GLY A 98 10.22 -6.19 13.54
CA GLY A 98 9.37 -6.90 14.50
C GLY A 98 9.63 -8.40 14.54
N ASN A 99 9.91 -9.04 13.40
CA ASN A 99 10.23 -10.46 13.36
C ASN A 99 11.68 -10.81 13.76
N SER A 100 12.60 -9.86 13.71
CA SER A 100 13.97 -10.05 14.19
C SER A 100 14.07 -10.05 15.71
N ILE A 101 13.10 -9.45 16.41
CA ILE A 101 13.02 -9.45 17.87
C ILE A 101 12.55 -10.82 18.39
N TRP A 102 13.37 -11.44 19.23
CA TRP A 102 13.12 -12.75 19.87
C TRP A 102 12.99 -12.58 21.39
N PRO A 103 11.76 -12.57 21.95
CA PRO A 103 11.52 -12.35 23.39
C PRO A 103 12.06 -13.45 24.32
N SER A 104 13.25 -13.30 24.92
CA SER A 104 13.93 -14.36 25.69
C SER A 104 14.45 -13.91 27.07
N GLY A 105 14.66 -14.88 27.96
CA GLY A 105 15.29 -14.66 29.27
C GLY A 105 14.56 -13.64 30.15
N LEU A 106 15.33 -12.80 30.84
CA LEU A 106 14.84 -11.77 31.76
C LEU A 106 14.19 -10.57 31.04
N ALA A 107 14.55 -10.31 29.78
CA ALA A 107 14.03 -9.19 28.99
C ALA A 107 12.75 -9.52 28.20
N LYS A 108 12.25 -10.77 28.29
CA LYS A 108 11.13 -11.31 27.50
C LYS A 108 9.91 -10.39 27.39
N VAL A 109 9.49 -9.75 28.48
CA VAL A 109 8.29 -8.88 28.45
C VAL A 109 8.57 -7.57 27.69
N ALA A 110 9.76 -7.00 27.83
CA ALA A 110 10.15 -5.77 27.14
C ALA A 110 10.29 -5.99 25.63
N GLU A 111 11.06 -7.01 25.24
CA GLU A 111 11.25 -7.41 23.83
C GLU A 111 9.91 -7.77 23.16
N PHE A 112 8.99 -8.41 23.92
CA PHE A 112 7.65 -8.69 23.41
C PHE A 112 6.85 -7.42 23.09
N ARG A 113 6.90 -6.41 23.98
CA ARG A 113 6.21 -5.13 23.76
C ARG A 113 6.80 -4.39 22.57
N GLU A 114 8.12 -4.35 22.45
CA GLU A 114 8.81 -3.72 21.33
C GLU A 114 8.46 -4.39 20.00
N ARG A 115 8.50 -5.73 19.93
CA ARG A 115 8.02 -6.48 18.77
C ARG A 115 6.59 -6.12 18.39
N ARG A 116 5.71 -5.93 19.37
CA ARG A 116 4.32 -5.56 19.12
C ARG A 116 4.20 -4.18 18.50
N VAL A 117 4.97 -3.20 18.97
CA VAL A 117 4.99 -1.84 18.40
C VAL A 117 5.31 -1.90 16.91
N HIS A 118 6.37 -2.61 16.50
CA HIS A 118 6.71 -2.76 15.08
C HIS A 118 5.61 -3.43 14.25
N LEU A 119 4.94 -4.45 14.79
CA LEU A 119 3.82 -5.08 14.08
C LEU A 119 2.59 -4.16 13.98
N ASP A 120 2.36 -3.31 14.99
CA ASP A 120 1.29 -2.30 14.98
C ASP A 120 1.60 -1.19 13.97
N GLU A 121 2.84 -0.70 13.92
CA GLU A 121 3.33 0.24 12.91
C GLU A 121 3.22 -0.35 11.49
N CYS A 122 3.60 -1.62 11.29
CA CYS A 122 3.42 -2.31 10.01
C CYS A 122 1.94 -2.31 9.57
N ILE A 123 1.00 -2.52 10.49
CA ILE A 123 -0.44 -2.45 10.20
C ILE A 123 -0.85 -1.01 9.85
N GLY A 124 -0.33 -0.01 10.58
CA GLY A 124 -0.54 1.40 10.29
C GLY A 124 -0.11 1.76 8.87
N TRP A 125 1.09 1.35 8.45
CA TRP A 125 1.59 1.58 7.09
C TRP A 125 0.79 0.85 6.02
N LEU A 126 0.23 -0.33 6.31
CA LEU A 126 -0.69 -1.04 5.40
C LEU A 126 -2.01 -0.27 5.21
N HIS A 127 -2.53 0.37 6.27
CA HIS A 127 -3.67 1.26 6.13
C HIS A 127 -3.32 2.53 5.34
N ALA A 128 -2.14 3.12 5.58
CA ALA A 128 -1.68 4.28 4.84
C ALA A 128 -1.60 4.01 3.33
N ILE A 129 -0.97 2.90 2.90
CA ILE A 129 -0.90 2.59 1.46
C ILE A 129 -2.28 2.33 0.84
N LYS A 130 -3.22 1.74 1.59
CA LYS A 130 -4.59 1.56 1.12
C LYS A 130 -5.27 2.90 0.87
N GLN A 131 -5.08 3.86 1.78
CA GLN A 131 -5.62 5.22 1.64
C GLN A 131 -4.98 5.97 0.47
N GLU A 132 -3.66 5.90 0.31
CA GLU A 132 -2.98 6.55 -0.83
C GLU A 132 -3.46 5.98 -2.17
N LEU A 133 -3.59 4.66 -2.28
CA LEU A 133 -4.14 4.05 -3.51
C LEU A 133 -5.58 4.49 -3.79
N GLN A 134 -6.38 4.70 -2.76
CA GLN A 134 -7.73 5.25 -2.92
C GLN A 134 -7.68 6.70 -3.42
N TYR A 135 -6.81 7.53 -2.85
CA TYR A 135 -6.62 8.93 -3.28
C TYR A 135 -6.19 9.00 -4.75
N ILE A 136 -5.21 8.20 -5.16
CA ILE A 136 -4.77 8.09 -6.56
C ILE A 136 -5.94 7.74 -7.47
N ALA A 137 -6.80 6.80 -7.07
CA ALA A 137 -7.96 6.38 -7.86
C ALA A 137 -9.07 7.44 -7.95
N GLU A 138 -9.15 8.36 -6.99
CA GLU A 138 -10.09 9.48 -6.99
C GLU A 138 -9.64 10.59 -7.95
N ILE A 139 -8.33 10.86 -8.02
CA ILE A 139 -7.76 11.91 -8.87
C ILE A 139 -7.64 11.44 -10.33
N LEU A 140 -7.04 10.27 -10.56
CA LEU A 140 -6.74 9.82 -11.92
C LEU A 140 -7.99 9.30 -12.64
N PRO A 141 -8.08 9.46 -13.97
CA PRO A 141 -9.07 8.77 -14.78
C PRO A 141 -8.69 7.29 -14.87
N VAL A 142 -9.19 6.48 -13.93
CA VAL A 142 -8.86 5.05 -13.84
C VAL A 142 -10.09 4.16 -13.79
N ASP A 143 -9.87 2.87 -14.00
CA ASP A 143 -10.84 1.83 -13.68
C ASP A 143 -10.76 1.45 -12.20
N LYS A 144 -11.81 1.81 -11.43
CA LYS A 144 -11.93 1.56 -9.99
C LYS A 144 -11.86 0.07 -9.65
N ASN A 145 -12.24 -0.83 -10.56
CA ASN A 145 -12.21 -2.27 -10.32
C ASN A 145 -10.79 -2.80 -10.10
N LYS A 146 -9.78 -2.22 -10.78
CA LYS A 146 -8.38 -2.59 -10.59
C LYS A 146 -7.87 -2.30 -9.18
N TYR A 147 -8.38 -1.23 -8.57
CA TYR A 147 -8.04 -0.81 -7.21
C TYR A 147 -8.72 -1.66 -6.14
N ALA A 148 -9.93 -2.17 -6.41
CA ALA A 148 -10.63 -3.07 -5.50
C ALA A 148 -9.82 -4.35 -5.21
N ASN A 149 -9.18 -4.92 -6.24
CA ASN A 149 -8.37 -6.12 -6.11
C ASN A 149 -7.16 -5.91 -5.18
N ILE A 150 -6.34 -4.87 -5.42
CA ILE A 150 -5.17 -4.61 -4.57
C ILE A 150 -5.59 -4.20 -3.15
N SER A 151 -6.71 -3.50 -2.99
CA SER A 151 -7.29 -3.15 -1.69
C SER A 151 -7.64 -4.42 -0.88
N ASN A 152 -8.25 -5.42 -1.52
CA ASN A 152 -8.54 -6.71 -0.89
C ASN A 152 -7.25 -7.46 -0.50
N GLU A 153 -6.21 -7.41 -1.34
CA GLU A 153 -4.92 -8.01 -1.00
C GLU A 153 -4.25 -7.35 0.21
N ILE A 154 -4.34 -6.02 0.32
CA ILE A 154 -3.84 -5.28 1.47
C ILE A 154 -4.62 -5.65 2.74
N GLU A 155 -5.94 -5.79 2.65
CA GLU A 155 -6.77 -6.20 3.79
C GLU A 155 -6.42 -7.62 4.27
N GLN A 156 -6.16 -8.54 3.33
CA GLN A 156 -5.65 -9.87 3.66
C GLN A 156 -4.30 -9.78 4.38
N ALA A 157 -3.37 -8.95 3.89
CA ALA A 157 -2.07 -8.76 4.54
C ALA A 157 -2.20 -8.18 5.96
N ILE A 158 -3.09 -7.21 6.17
CA ILE A 158 -3.40 -6.68 7.51
C ILE A 158 -3.84 -7.81 8.45
N ASN A 159 -4.73 -8.68 7.99
CA ASN A 159 -5.21 -9.82 8.78
C ASN A 159 -4.09 -10.83 9.07
N MET A 160 -3.19 -11.07 8.12
CA MET A 160 -2.01 -11.91 8.34
C MET A 160 -1.07 -11.34 9.40
N VAL A 161 -0.77 -10.03 9.35
CA VAL A 161 0.08 -9.37 10.37
C VAL A 161 -0.60 -9.36 11.74
N LYS A 162 -1.93 -9.11 11.80
CA LYS A 162 -2.73 -9.28 13.03
C LYS A 162 -2.67 -10.72 13.57
N GLY A 163 -2.63 -11.72 12.69
CA GLY A 163 -2.43 -13.13 13.03
C GLY A 163 -1.08 -13.37 13.70
N VAL A 164 0.01 -12.88 13.10
CA VAL A 164 1.37 -12.96 13.67
C VAL A 164 1.41 -12.32 15.07
N ARG A 165 0.77 -11.16 15.24
CA ARG A 165 0.65 -10.48 16.54
C ARG A 165 -0.13 -11.31 17.56
N ARG A 166 -1.20 -12.01 17.14
CA ARG A 166 -2.01 -12.86 18.02
C ARG A 166 -1.26 -14.12 18.44
N ASP A 167 -0.54 -14.76 17.52
CA ASP A 167 0.28 -15.93 17.85
C ASP A 167 1.40 -15.56 18.82
N ALA A 168 1.94 -14.34 18.71
CA ALA A 168 2.90 -13.84 19.68
C ALA A 168 2.31 -13.81 21.11
N ASN A 169 1.03 -13.50 21.30
CA ASN A 169 0.41 -13.51 22.64
C ASN A 169 0.46 -14.88 23.33
N LYS A 170 0.58 -15.99 22.59
CA LYS A 170 0.75 -17.33 23.18
C LYS A 170 2.05 -17.41 24.01
N PHE A 171 3.09 -16.64 23.67
CA PHE A 171 4.33 -16.59 24.45
C PHE A 171 4.16 -16.00 25.86
N LEU A 172 3.10 -15.23 26.09
CA LEU A 172 2.72 -14.71 27.41
C LEU A 172 1.84 -15.69 28.21
N LYS A 173 1.08 -16.56 27.52
CA LYS A 173 0.16 -17.53 28.13
C LYS A 173 0.83 -18.80 28.67
N ASN A 174 2.09 -19.07 28.33
CA ASN A 174 2.86 -20.15 28.98
C ASN A 174 3.42 -19.72 30.35
N LYS A 175 2.62 -18.95 31.10
CA LYS A 175 2.70 -18.86 32.56
C LYS A 175 1.49 -19.63 33.05
N ASP A 176 1.70 -20.56 33.98
CA ASP A 176 0.73 -21.46 34.62
C ASP A 176 0.73 -22.91 34.11
N THR A 177 1.93 -23.51 34.04
CA THR A 177 2.20 -24.91 34.43
C THR A 177 3.67 -25.03 34.84
#